data_AF-A0A1Y1LFM0-F1
#
_entry.id   AF-A0A1Y1LFM0-F1
#
_cell.length_a   1.000
_cell.length_b   1.000
_cell.length_c   1.000
_cell.angle_alpha   90.00
_cell.angle_beta   90.00
_cell.angle_gamma   90.00
#
_symmetry.space_group_name_H-M   'P 1'
#
loop_
_entity.id
_entity.type
_entity.pdbx_description
1 polymer ?
#
loop_
_entity_poly.entity_id
_entity_poly.type
_entity_poly.pdbx_seq_one_letter_code
_entity_poly.pdbx_strand_id
1 'polypeptide(L)'
;YHILLSLYLKPPSPHAVQLEPALDLLSKHGSRLPATSTLSLIPDDLPVNSLESYFRGRIRSANSLVNESRIVAGLRKAEQIAIAARLNIGDSEINGQGGRNRHVTITDERHCFVCHKKLGGGMRFGGSVVAVLPDNTVVHYGCLNRALGQKKADG
;
A
#
# COMPACT_ATOMS: atom_id res chain seq x y z
N TYR A 1 7.89 -6.60 -30.90
CA TYR A 1 9.20 -5.97 -31.22
C TYR A 1 10.33 -6.97 -31.42
N HIS A 2 10.43 -8.06 -30.64
CA HIS A 2 11.51 -9.06 -30.81
C HIS A 2 11.54 -9.71 -32.20
N ILE A 3 10.37 -10.09 -32.76
CA ILE A 3 10.25 -10.66 -34.10
C ILE A 3 10.76 -9.68 -35.17
N LEU A 4 10.37 -8.40 -35.06
CA LEU A 4 10.79 -7.37 -36.01
C LEU A 4 12.30 -7.11 -35.93
N LEU A 5 12.87 -7.09 -34.72
CA LEU A 5 14.31 -7.01 -34.53
C LEU A 5 15.04 -8.20 -35.17
N SER A 6 14.52 -9.43 -34.99
CA SER A 6 15.10 -10.61 -35.62
C SER A 6 15.00 -10.58 -37.15
N LEU A 7 13.94 -10.01 -37.72
CA LEU A 7 13.81 -9.86 -39.18
C LEU A 7 14.84 -8.88 -39.74
N TYR A 8 15.14 -7.79 -39.02
CA TYR A 8 16.15 -6.83 -39.47
C TYR A 8 17.59 -7.36 -39.33
N LEU A 9 17.89 -8.11 -38.26
CA LEU A 9 19.24 -8.62 -37.98
C LEU A 9 19.54 -9.98 -38.61
N LYS A 10 18.51 -10.82 -38.82
CA LYS A 10 18.60 -12.17 -39.42
C LYS A 10 17.49 -12.35 -40.47
N PRO A 11 17.51 -11.57 -41.56
CA PRO A 11 16.50 -11.67 -42.61
C PRO A 11 16.56 -13.02 -43.33
N PRO A 12 15.42 -13.58 -43.76
CA PRO A 12 15.40 -14.72 -44.66
C PRO A 12 15.95 -14.32 -46.04
N SER A 13 16.62 -15.27 -46.72
CA SER A 13 17.09 -15.08 -48.10
C SER A 13 15.91 -14.69 -49.01
N PRO A 14 16.03 -13.68 -49.90
CA PRO A 14 17.26 -13.03 -50.38
C PRO A 14 17.56 -11.66 -49.75
N HIS A 15 16.96 -11.31 -48.61
CA HIS A 15 17.04 -9.95 -48.06
C HIS A 15 18.35 -9.71 -47.29
N ALA A 16 18.88 -8.49 -47.38
CA ALA A 16 20.08 -8.06 -46.67
C ALA A 16 19.76 -7.55 -45.26
N VAL A 17 20.75 -7.63 -44.37
CA VAL A 17 20.66 -7.16 -42.98
C VAL A 17 20.40 -5.65 -42.95
N GLN A 18 19.44 -5.23 -42.13
CA GLN A 18 19.03 -3.83 -41.97
C GLN A 18 19.41 -3.30 -40.57
N LEU A 19 20.65 -2.83 -40.43
CA LEU A 19 21.18 -2.38 -39.13
C LEU A 19 20.55 -1.07 -38.63
N GLU A 20 20.39 -0.07 -39.49
CA GLU A 20 19.86 1.24 -39.06
C GLU A 20 18.43 1.13 -38.50
N PRO A 21 17.46 0.45 -39.16
CA PRO A 21 16.13 0.23 -38.60
C PRO A 21 16.15 -0.59 -37.31
N ALA A 22 17.08 -1.55 -37.18
CA ALA A 22 17.24 -2.32 -35.95
C ALA A 22 17.69 -1.44 -34.78
N LEU A 23 18.66 -0.54 -35.00
CA LEU A 23 19.16 0.39 -34.00
C LEU A 23 18.10 1.43 -33.60
N ASP A 24 17.34 1.95 -34.57
CA ASP A 24 16.22 2.86 -34.28
C ASP A 24 15.14 2.16 -33.44
N LEU A 25 14.81 0.92 -33.78
CA LEU A 25 13.87 0.11 -33.01
C LEU A 25 14.36 -0.18 -31.58
N LEU A 26 15.66 -0.47 -31.41
CA LEU A 26 16.28 -0.66 -30.09
C LEU A 26 16.26 0.64 -29.27
N SER A 27 16.49 1.79 -29.90
CA SER A 27 16.48 3.08 -29.23
C SER A 27 15.09 3.44 -28.66
N LYS A 28 14.03 3.12 -29.40
CA LYS A 28 12.64 3.47 -29.06
C LYS A 28 11.95 2.42 -28.17
N HIS A 29 12.23 1.15 -28.39
CA HIS A 29 11.47 0.05 -27.79
C HIS A 29 12.33 -0.96 -27.02
N GLY A 30 13.65 -0.81 -27.03
CA GLY A 30 14.56 -1.79 -26.47
C GLY A 30 14.43 -1.98 -24.96
N SER A 31 13.99 -0.98 -24.20
CA SER A 31 13.77 -1.11 -22.75
C SER A 31 12.67 -2.13 -22.39
N ARG A 32 11.74 -2.40 -23.31
CA ARG A 32 10.66 -3.39 -23.14
C ARG A 32 11.05 -4.80 -23.60
N LEU A 33 12.17 -4.94 -24.31
CA LEU A 33 12.63 -6.22 -24.81
C LEU A 33 13.48 -6.97 -23.76
N PRO A 34 13.47 -8.31 -23.72
CA PRO A 34 14.37 -9.07 -22.86
C PRO A 34 15.83 -8.82 -23.24
N ALA A 35 16.65 -8.36 -22.29
CA ALA A 35 18.05 -7.97 -22.55
C ALA A 35 18.83 -9.09 -23.22
N THR A 36 18.78 -10.28 -22.63
CA THR A 36 19.60 -11.43 -23.03
C THR A 36 19.32 -11.86 -24.46
N SER A 37 18.03 -12.01 -24.82
CA SER A 37 17.65 -12.42 -26.18
C SER A 37 17.84 -11.31 -27.21
N THR A 38 17.78 -10.05 -26.78
CA THR A 38 18.02 -8.89 -27.66
C THR A 38 19.50 -8.77 -28.00
N LEU A 39 20.37 -8.85 -26.99
CA LEU A 39 21.82 -8.72 -27.17
C LEU A 39 22.40 -9.91 -27.94
N SER A 40 21.84 -11.12 -27.80
CA SER A 40 22.30 -12.29 -28.57
C SER A 40 21.96 -12.23 -30.06
N LEU A 41 21.13 -11.28 -30.49
CA LEU A 41 20.85 -11.02 -31.91
C LEU A 41 21.80 -9.98 -32.50
N ILE A 42 22.49 -9.20 -31.67
CA ILE A 42 23.37 -8.12 -32.13
C ILE A 42 24.68 -8.74 -32.64
N PRO A 43 25.18 -8.29 -33.81
CA PRO A 43 26.49 -8.71 -34.31
C PRO A 43 27.64 -8.33 -33.36
N ASP A 44 28.61 -9.23 -33.18
CA ASP A 44 29.75 -9.04 -32.28
C ASP A 44 30.73 -7.94 -32.75
N ASP A 45 30.69 -7.59 -34.04
CA ASP A 45 31.47 -6.53 -34.66
C ASP A 45 30.85 -5.13 -34.49
N LEU A 46 29.61 -5.04 -33.99
CA LEU A 46 28.95 -3.77 -33.76
C LEU A 46 29.59 -3.03 -32.56
N PRO A 47 30.07 -1.79 -32.75
CA PRO A 47 30.67 -1.05 -31.65
C PRO A 47 29.61 -0.66 -30.61
N VAL A 48 29.95 -0.83 -29.33
CA VAL A 48 29.05 -0.59 -28.20
C VAL A 48 28.49 0.84 -28.18
N ASN A 49 29.26 1.82 -28.69
CA ASN A 49 28.82 3.21 -28.81
C ASN A 49 27.53 3.37 -29.65
N SER A 50 27.29 2.50 -30.63
CA SER A 50 26.09 2.53 -31.47
C SER A 50 24.83 2.10 -30.72
N LEU A 51 25.00 1.48 -29.55
CA LEU A 51 23.93 1.04 -28.65
C LEU A 51 23.73 1.99 -27.47
N GLU A 52 24.39 3.15 -27.45
CA GLU A 52 24.31 4.10 -26.33
C GLU A 52 22.86 4.46 -25.98
N SER A 53 22.05 4.80 -27.01
CA SER A 53 20.64 5.17 -26.82
C SER A 53 19.83 4.02 -26.20
N TYR A 54 20.08 2.78 -26.64
CA TYR A 54 19.46 1.58 -26.08
C TYR A 54 19.82 1.40 -24.60
N PHE A 55 21.11 1.43 -24.25
CA PHE A 55 21.54 1.26 -22.86
C PHE A 55 21.03 2.38 -21.96
N ARG A 56 21.12 3.63 -22.42
CA ARG A 56 20.62 4.79 -21.67
C ARG A 56 19.11 4.73 -21.46
N GLY A 57 18.35 4.30 -22.47
CA GLY A 57 16.91 4.07 -22.36
C GLY A 57 16.60 2.99 -21.34
N ARG A 58 17.29 1.85 -21.42
CA ARG A 58 17.10 0.70 -20.53
C ARG A 58 17.45 1.00 -19.07
N ILE A 59 18.59 1.63 -18.81
CA ILE A 59 19.02 2.04 -17.47
C ILE A 59 18.01 3.01 -16.86
N ARG A 60 17.54 4.00 -17.64
CA ARG A 60 16.49 4.93 -17.18
C ARG A 60 15.20 4.21 -16.81
N SER A 61 14.73 3.29 -17.64
CA SER A 61 13.52 2.50 -17.33
C SER A 61 13.69 1.65 -16.07
N ALA A 62 14.83 0.99 -15.89
CA ALA A 62 15.11 0.19 -14.69
C ALA A 62 15.15 1.06 -13.42
N ASN A 63 15.86 2.20 -13.47
CA ASN A 63 15.92 3.15 -12.35
C ASN A 63 14.55 3.74 -12.02
N SER A 64 13.74 4.06 -13.05
CA SER A 64 12.38 4.56 -12.86
C SER A 64 11.52 3.57 -12.08
N LEU A 65 11.55 2.28 -12.45
CA LEU A 65 10.78 1.23 -11.79
C LEU A 65 11.18 1.07 -10.32
N VAL A 66 12.48 1.05 -10.03
CA VAL A 66 12.99 0.94 -8.65
C VAL A 66 12.61 2.18 -7.85
N ASN A 67 12.73 3.37 -8.43
CA ASN A 67 12.39 4.62 -7.76
C ASN A 67 10.88 4.71 -7.46
N GLU A 68 10.03 4.35 -8.43
CA GLU A 68 8.58 4.30 -8.25
C GLU A 68 8.20 3.33 -7.11
N SER A 69 8.81 2.14 -7.10
CA SER A 69 8.59 1.14 -6.04
C SER A 69 8.98 1.69 -4.66
N ARG A 70 10.10 2.42 -4.57
CA ARG A 70 10.55 3.07 -3.33
C ARG A 70 9.59 4.17 -2.87
N ILE A 71 9.10 5.00 -3.79
CA ILE A 71 8.13 6.05 -3.50
C ILE A 71 6.83 5.44 -2.96
N VAL A 72 6.28 4.44 -3.64
CA VAL A 72 5.06 3.75 -3.20
C VAL A 72 5.25 3.10 -1.83
N ALA A 73 6.38 2.45 -1.58
CA ALA A 73 6.69 1.88 -0.27
C ALA A 73 6.79 2.97 0.82
N GLY A 74 7.41 4.11 0.51
CA GLY A 74 7.51 5.25 1.43
C GLY A 74 6.15 5.86 1.77
N LEU A 75 5.29 6.06 0.76
CA LEU A 75 3.93 6.56 0.94
C LEU A 75 3.09 5.63 1.82
N ARG A 76 3.13 4.31 1.56
CA ARG A 76 2.41 3.31 2.38
C ARG A 76 2.89 3.31 3.82
N LYS A 77 4.20 3.47 4.05
CA LYS A 77 4.75 3.57 5.41
C LYS A 77 4.25 4.80 6.14
N ALA A 78 4.22 5.96 5.45
CA ALA A 78 3.70 7.19 6.03
C ALA A 78 2.20 7.08 6.37
N GLU A 79 1.41 6.52 5.46
CA GLU A 79 -0.02 6.24 5.68
C GLU A 79 -0.23 5.30 6.88
N GLN A 80 0.56 4.22 6.97
CA GLN A 80 0.49 3.28 8.10
C GLN A 80 0.74 3.98 9.44
N ILE A 81 1.74 4.88 9.50
CA ILE A 81 2.01 5.67 10.71
C ILE A 81 0.84 6.60 11.04
N ALA A 82 0.28 7.29 10.04
CA ALA A 82 -0.85 8.19 10.24
C ALA A 82 -2.10 7.44 10.74
N ILE A 83 -2.41 6.29 10.15
CA ILE A 83 -3.53 5.43 10.59
C ILE A 83 -3.28 4.92 12.02
N ALA A 84 -2.07 4.43 12.32
CA ALA A 84 -1.73 3.96 13.65
C ALA A 84 -1.85 5.07 14.70
N ALA A 85 -1.38 6.28 14.39
CA ALA A 85 -1.53 7.45 15.26
C ALA A 85 -3.01 7.78 15.49
N ARG A 86 -3.81 7.86 14.42
CA ARG A 86 -5.25 8.13 14.52
C ARG A 86 -5.99 7.06 15.33
N LEU A 87 -5.68 5.78 15.12
CA LEU A 87 -6.32 4.70 15.89
C LEU A 87 -5.93 4.72 17.37
N ASN A 88 -4.70 5.12 17.71
CA ASN A 88 -4.21 5.11 19.08
C ASN A 88 -4.61 6.37 19.85
N ILE A 89 -4.57 7.54 19.22
CA ILE A 89 -4.85 8.84 19.83
C ILE A 89 -6.35 9.18 19.72
N GLY A 90 -6.95 8.88 18.57
CA GLY A 90 -8.33 9.25 18.24
C GLY A 90 -8.39 10.43 17.28
N ASP A 91 -9.61 10.94 17.07
CA ASP A 91 -9.85 12.16 16.32
C ASP A 91 -9.67 13.36 17.28
N SER A 92 -8.81 14.32 16.93
CA SER A 92 -8.48 15.50 17.77
C SER A 92 -9.62 16.53 17.87
N GLU A 93 -10.86 16.12 17.67
CA GLU A 93 -12.06 16.96 17.67
C GLU A 93 -12.70 17.03 19.05
N ILE A 94 -13.37 18.15 19.34
CA ILE A 94 -14.20 18.31 20.54
C ILE A 94 -15.39 17.35 20.40
N ASN A 95 -15.52 16.39 21.31
CA ASN A 95 -16.43 15.22 21.24
C ASN A 95 -16.08 14.19 20.15
N GLY A 96 -14.83 14.19 19.66
CA GLY A 96 -14.33 13.19 18.71
C GLY A 96 -14.22 11.78 19.31
N GLN A 97 -13.99 10.81 18.44
CA GLN A 97 -13.78 9.42 18.85
C GLN A 97 -12.41 9.28 19.50
N GLY A 98 -12.36 8.83 20.75
CA GLY A 98 -11.12 8.53 21.45
C GLY A 98 -10.39 7.32 20.84
N GLY A 99 -9.06 7.38 20.83
CA GLY A 99 -8.21 6.30 20.32
C GLY A 99 -8.04 5.14 21.31
N ARG A 100 -7.36 4.07 20.88
CA ARG A 100 -7.15 2.83 21.65
C ARG A 100 -6.31 3.01 22.91
N ASN A 101 -5.43 4.02 22.98
CA ASN A 101 -4.61 4.30 24.16
C ASN A 101 -5.33 5.17 25.20
N ARG A 102 -6.63 5.47 25.02
CA ARG A 102 -7.37 6.29 25.96
C ARG A 102 -7.52 5.61 27.32
N HIS A 103 -7.40 6.41 28.38
CA HIS A 103 -7.70 6.00 29.74
C HIS A 103 -9.10 6.47 30.13
N VAL A 104 -9.90 5.57 30.71
CA VAL A 104 -11.24 5.91 31.21
C VAL A 104 -11.36 5.46 32.67
N THR A 105 -11.59 6.42 33.56
CA THR A 105 -11.86 6.16 34.97
C THR A 105 -13.32 5.73 35.16
N ILE A 106 -13.54 4.67 35.92
CA ILE A 106 -14.87 4.20 36.32
C ILE A 106 -14.99 4.42 37.82
N THR A 107 -15.89 5.32 38.22
CA THR A 107 -16.25 5.55 39.62
C THR A 107 -17.40 4.63 40.02
N ASP A 108 -17.61 4.45 41.33
CA ASP A 108 -18.69 3.60 41.87
C ASP A 108 -20.12 4.10 41.58
N GLU A 109 -20.22 5.35 41.14
CA GLU A 109 -21.47 6.01 40.75
C GLU A 109 -21.83 5.78 39.28
N ARG A 110 -20.91 5.24 38.48
CA ARG A 110 -21.12 5.11 37.04
C ARG A 110 -21.99 3.89 36.73
N HIS A 111 -23.08 4.10 35.99
CA HIS A 111 -24.04 3.07 35.61
C HIS A 111 -23.96 2.75 34.12
N CYS A 112 -24.22 1.50 33.75
CA CYS A 112 -24.40 1.13 32.35
C CYS A 112 -25.75 1.66 31.87
N PHE A 113 -25.80 2.46 30.80
CA PHE A 113 -27.06 3.02 30.29
C PHE A 113 -28.03 1.98 29.70
N VAL A 114 -27.55 0.78 29.38
CA VAL A 114 -28.38 -0.30 28.79
C VAL A 114 -29.13 -1.09 29.86
N CYS A 115 -28.47 -1.43 30.96
CA CYS A 115 -29.06 -2.28 32.01
C CYS A 115 -29.29 -1.53 33.33
N HIS A 116 -28.87 -0.27 33.41
CA HIS A 116 -28.93 0.62 34.58
C HIS A 116 -28.25 0.09 35.85
N LYS A 117 -27.43 -0.98 35.76
CA LYS A 117 -26.62 -1.48 36.89
C LYS A 117 -25.29 -0.74 36.99
N LYS A 118 -24.74 -0.65 38.20
CA LYS A 118 -23.40 -0.08 38.44
C LYS A 118 -22.32 -0.82 37.64
N LEU A 119 -21.37 -0.05 37.11
CA LEU A 119 -20.20 -0.59 36.41
C LEU A 119 -19.18 -1.11 37.43
N GLY A 120 -18.89 -0.35 38.49
CA GLY A 120 -18.09 -0.79 39.63
C GLY A 120 -18.91 -1.54 40.69
N GLY A 121 -18.35 -2.61 41.25
CA GLY A 121 -18.80 -3.17 42.54
C GLY A 121 -20.13 -3.95 42.57
N GLY A 122 -20.69 -4.37 41.42
CA GLY A 122 -22.03 -4.99 41.37
C GLY A 122 -22.13 -6.49 41.69
N MET A 123 -21.02 -7.22 41.87
CA MET A 123 -21.04 -8.66 42.11
C MET A 123 -20.25 -9.01 43.38
N ARG A 124 -20.84 -9.85 44.25
CA ARG A 124 -20.23 -10.28 45.52
C ARG A 124 -18.97 -11.15 45.32
N PHE A 125 -18.71 -11.66 44.11
CA PHE A 125 -17.47 -12.31 43.69
C PHE A 125 -17.29 -12.11 42.17
N GLY A 126 -16.18 -11.51 41.74
CA GLY A 126 -15.84 -11.28 40.33
C GLY A 126 -16.21 -9.87 39.82
N GLY A 127 -15.21 -9.10 39.35
CA GLY A 127 -15.43 -7.76 38.81
C GLY A 127 -16.31 -7.76 37.54
N SER A 128 -17.06 -6.68 37.31
CA SER A 128 -17.81 -6.47 36.07
C SER A 128 -16.87 -6.33 34.87
N VAL A 129 -17.02 -7.17 33.84
CA VAL A 129 -16.32 -6.96 32.55
C VAL A 129 -17.01 -5.83 31.80
N VAL A 130 -16.24 -4.80 31.44
CA VAL A 130 -16.73 -3.58 30.79
C VAL A 130 -16.16 -3.41 29.39
N ALA A 131 -16.88 -2.69 28.55
CA ALA A 131 -16.45 -2.24 27.23
C ALA A 131 -16.58 -0.71 27.16
N VAL A 132 -15.61 -0.07 26.51
CA VAL A 132 -15.56 1.38 26.32
C VAL A 132 -15.79 1.69 24.84
N LEU A 133 -16.83 2.46 24.55
CA LEU A 133 -17.16 2.90 23.20
C LEU A 133 -16.27 4.08 22.77
N PRO A 134 -16.19 4.40 21.46
CA PRO A 134 -15.31 5.47 20.96
C PRO A 134 -15.60 6.85 21.57
N ASP A 135 -16.83 7.13 21.98
CA ASP A 135 -17.27 8.39 22.60
C ASP A 135 -17.11 8.42 24.13
N ASN A 136 -16.23 7.59 24.69
CA ASN A 136 -15.98 7.45 26.13
C ASN A 136 -17.14 6.91 26.97
N THR A 137 -18.24 6.49 26.36
CA THR A 137 -19.32 5.80 27.09
C THR A 137 -18.88 4.39 27.48
N VAL A 138 -19.22 3.97 28.71
CA VAL A 138 -18.83 2.67 29.26
C VAL A 138 -20.08 1.83 29.50
N VAL A 139 -20.02 0.59 29.06
CA VAL A 139 -21.11 -0.39 29.19
C VAL A 139 -20.56 -1.71 29.72
N HIS A 140 -21.41 -2.56 30.28
CA HIS A 140 -21.01 -3.95 30.50
C HIS A 140 -20.72 -4.63 29.17
N TYR A 141 -19.73 -5.51 29.14
CA TYR A 141 -19.38 -6.24 27.92
C TYR A 141 -20.57 -6.99 27.32
N GLY A 142 -21.40 -7.63 28.15
CA GLY A 142 -22.64 -8.29 27.72
C GLY A 142 -23.75 -7.34 27.20
N CYS A 143 -23.62 -6.03 27.43
CA CYS A 143 -24.53 -5.01 26.91
C CYS A 143 -24.02 -4.36 25.61
N LEU A 144 -22.80 -4.67 25.17
CA LEU A 144 -22.13 -4.00 24.05
C LEU A 144 -22.95 -4.04 22.75
N ASN A 145 -23.46 -5.19 22.34
CA ASN A 145 -24.23 -5.32 21.09
C ASN A 145 -25.53 -4.50 21.12
N ARG A 146 -26.19 -4.43 22.28
CA ARG A 146 -27.39 -3.58 22.47
C ARG A 146 -27.04 -2.09 22.45
N ALA A 147 -25.94 -1.70 23.10
CA ALA A 147 -25.45 -0.33 23.09
C ALA A 147 -25.12 0.16 21.66
N LEU A 148 -24.46 -0.67 20.85
CA LEU A 148 -24.15 -0.37 19.45
C LEU A 148 -25.40 -0.29 18.57
N GLY A 149 -26.43 -1.10 18.87
CA GLY A 149 -27.71 -1.07 18.16
C GLY A 149 -28.53 0.19 18.44
N GLN A 150 -28.60 0.64 19.70
CA GLN A 150 -29.33 1.86 20.09
C GLN A 150 -28.68 3.12 19.49
N LYS A 151 -27.35 3.23 19.51
CA LYS A 151 -26.65 4.38 18.91
C LYS A 151 -26.75 4.49 17.38
N LYS A 152 -27.02 3.38 16.68
CA LYS A 152 -27.32 3.41 15.24
C LYS A 152 -28.71 3.93 14.92
N ALA A 153 -29.61 3.95 15.90
CA ALA A 153 -30.98 4.46 15.73
C ALA A 153 -31.09 5.95 16.08
N ASP A 154 -30.18 6.46 16.91
CA ASP A 154 -30.16 7.85 17.41
C ASP A 154 -29.31 8.82 16.57
N GLY A 155 -28.57 8.34 15.56
CA GLY A 155 -27.73 9.14 14.66
C GLY A 155 -28.11 8.97 13.20
#